data_AF-R4K4Y6-F1
#
_entry.id   AF-R4K4Y6-F1
#
_cell.length_a   1.000
_cell.length_b   1.000
_cell.length_c   1.000
_cell.angle_alpha   90.00
_cell.angle_beta   90.00
_cell.angle_gamma   90.00
#
_symmetry.space_group_name_H-M   'P 1'
#
loop_
_entity.id
_entity.type
_entity.pdbx_description
1 polymer ?
#
loop_
_entity_poly.entity_id
_entity_poly.type
_entity_poly.pdbx_seq_one_letter_code
_entity_poly.pdbx_strand_id
1 'polypeptide(L)'
;MIHLNKKEYKFCIDTFQDSISHLSKLRGEDLLNYINSVGQDSIDSAIELITCSRKDINNNEELNEKCKNSIFWLNGMFVWSDSYMISSNEVLEYVGDEQYCSIFEKIINDDLEEE
;
A
#
# COMPACT_ATOMS: atom_id res chain seq x y z
N MET A 1 13.01 -0.76 -5.84
CA MET A 1 12.28 0.52 -5.74
C MET A 1 11.25 0.72 -6.86
N ILE A 2 10.00 0.97 -6.50
CA ILE A 2 8.93 1.33 -7.45
C ILE A 2 8.87 2.82 -7.77
N HIS A 3 8.39 3.18 -8.96
CA HIS A 3 8.18 4.58 -9.35
C HIS A 3 6.70 4.93 -9.49
N LEU A 4 6.21 5.81 -8.61
CA LEU A 4 4.82 6.26 -8.60
C LEU A 4 4.60 7.43 -9.58
N ASN A 5 3.58 7.30 -10.42
CA ASN A 5 3.03 8.40 -11.20
C ASN A 5 2.13 9.29 -10.31
N LYS A 6 1.59 10.38 -10.87
CA LYS A 6 0.77 11.33 -10.07
C LYS A 6 -0.52 10.71 -9.51
N LYS A 7 -1.18 9.85 -10.30
CA LYS A 7 -2.43 9.20 -9.88
C LYS A 7 -2.18 8.14 -8.83
N GLU A 8 -1.16 7.31 -9.03
CA GLU A 8 -0.75 6.28 -8.07
C GLU A 8 -0.30 6.89 -6.74
N TYR A 9 0.51 7.95 -6.79
CA TYR A 9 0.88 8.69 -5.58
C TYR A 9 -0.36 9.21 -4.84
N LYS A 10 -1.30 9.84 -5.58
CA LYS A 10 -2.53 10.32 -4.97
C LYS A 10 -3.34 9.18 -4.35
N PHE A 11 -3.44 8.05 -5.04
CA PHE A 11 -4.10 6.84 -4.54
C PHE A 11 -3.47 6.35 -3.23
N CYS A 12 -2.13 6.28 -3.14
CA CYS A 12 -1.45 5.90 -1.89
C CYS A 12 -1.80 6.85 -0.75
N ILE A 13 -1.68 8.17 -0.98
CA ILE A 13 -1.95 9.17 0.05
C ILE A 13 -3.41 9.16 0.49
N ASP A 14 -4.36 9.08 -0.44
CA ASP A 14 -5.79 9.01 -0.15
C ASP A 14 -6.08 7.74 0.68
N THR A 15 -5.50 6.59 0.31
CA THR A 15 -5.61 5.34 1.09
C THR A 15 -5.08 5.50 2.51
N PHE A 16 -3.90 6.08 2.68
CA PHE A 16 -3.29 6.27 4.01
C PHE A 16 -4.18 7.14 4.90
N GLN A 17 -4.71 8.24 4.35
CA GLN A 17 -5.61 9.13 5.05
C GLN A 17 -6.92 8.43 5.43
N ASP A 18 -7.50 7.65 4.52
CA ASP A 18 -8.75 6.92 4.77
C ASP A 18 -8.57 5.83 5.82
N SER A 19 -7.48 5.06 5.77
CA SER A 19 -7.15 4.04 6.76
C SER A 19 -6.93 4.65 8.15
N ILE A 20 -6.22 5.77 8.26
CA ILE A 20 -6.03 6.47 9.55
C ILE A 20 -7.35 7.06 10.05
N SER A 21 -8.17 7.62 9.16
CA SER A 21 -9.50 8.12 9.50
C SER A 21 -10.41 7.00 10.01
N HIS A 22 -10.35 5.82 9.38
CA HIS A 22 -11.06 4.62 9.82
C HIS A 22 -10.56 4.15 11.20
N LEU A 23 -9.26 4.02 11.39
CA LEU A 23 -8.62 3.63 12.65
C LEU A 23 -9.07 4.51 13.82
N SER A 24 -9.17 5.82 13.59
CA SER A 24 -9.59 6.79 14.61
C SER A 24 -11.02 6.56 15.14
N LYS A 25 -11.85 5.82 14.39
CA LYS A 25 -13.24 5.47 14.73
C LYS A 25 -13.37 4.12 15.42
N LEU A 26 -12.38 3.23 15.27
CA LEU A 26 -12.38 1.90 15.91
C LEU A 26 -12.05 1.98 17.40
N ARG A 27 -12.55 1.02 18.18
CA ARG A 27 -12.35 0.93 19.64
C ARG A 27 -12.23 -0.53 20.07
N GLY A 28 -11.60 -0.77 21.22
CA GLY A 28 -11.55 -2.09 21.84
C GLY A 28 -10.96 -3.17 20.93
N GLU A 29 -11.64 -4.31 20.83
CA GLU A 29 -11.19 -5.46 20.05
C GLU A 29 -11.11 -5.17 18.55
N ASP A 30 -12.02 -4.37 17.98
CA ASP A 30 -11.99 -4.04 16.55
C ASP A 30 -10.73 -3.28 16.16
N LEU A 31 -10.30 -2.34 17.02
CA LEU A 31 -9.05 -1.62 16.83
C LEU A 31 -7.85 -2.56 16.90
N LEU A 32 -7.82 -3.45 17.91
CA LEU A 32 -6.75 -4.42 18.10
C LEU A 32 -6.66 -5.39 16.91
N ASN A 33 -7.81 -5.89 16.45
CA ASN A 33 -7.89 -6.81 15.31
C ASN A 33 -7.41 -6.13 14.03
N TYR A 34 -7.79 -4.88 13.78
CA TYR A 34 -7.32 -4.13 12.63
C TYR A 34 -5.80 -3.96 12.66
N ILE A 35 -5.24 -3.48 13.78
CA ILE A 35 -3.78 -3.30 13.95
C ILE A 35 -3.04 -4.62 13.74
N ASN A 36 -3.54 -5.71 14.32
CA ASN A 36 -2.93 -7.04 14.17
C ASN A 36 -3.00 -7.55 12.73
N SER A 37 -4.02 -7.16 11.96
CA SER A 37 -4.19 -7.59 10.57
C SER A 37 -3.26 -6.86 9.60
N VAL A 38 -3.03 -5.56 9.78
CA VAL A 38 -2.26 -4.74 8.83
C VAL A 38 -0.82 -4.46 9.29
N GLY A 39 -0.54 -4.70 10.57
CA GLY A 39 0.73 -4.39 11.21
C GLY A 39 0.82 -2.93 11.67
N GLN A 40 1.31 -2.72 12.89
CA GLN A 40 1.53 -1.39 13.45
C GLN A 40 2.55 -0.58 12.60
N ASP A 41 3.61 -1.23 12.12
CA ASP A 41 4.67 -0.57 11.34
C ASP A 41 4.14 0.02 10.02
N SER A 42 3.18 -0.65 9.37
CA SER A 42 2.50 -0.17 8.17
C SER A 42 1.67 1.09 8.46
N ILE A 43 1.03 1.15 9.64
CA ILE A 43 0.24 2.31 10.07
C ILE A 43 1.18 3.49 10.38
N ASP A 44 2.25 3.25 11.14
CA ASP A 44 3.20 4.30 11.53
C ASP A 44 3.91 4.88 10.29
N SER A 45 4.29 4.02 9.34
CA SER A 45 4.85 4.41 8.05
C SER A 45 3.85 5.24 7.23
N ALA A 46 2.57 4.84 7.17
CA ALA A 46 1.55 5.60 6.47
C ALA A 46 1.34 7.01 7.07
N ILE A 47 1.43 7.15 8.40
CA ILE A 47 1.35 8.46 9.08
C ILE A 47 2.52 9.36 8.66
N GLU A 48 3.74 8.82 8.62
CA GLU A 48 4.94 9.54 8.17
C GLU A 48 4.78 10.02 6.70
N LEU A 49 4.39 9.09 5.82
CA LEU A 49 4.36 9.29 4.37
C LEU A 49 3.33 10.31 3.89
N ILE A 50 2.25 10.58 4.63
CA ILE A 50 1.23 11.58 4.24
C ILE A 50 1.82 12.97 4.02
N THR A 51 2.94 13.27 4.69
CA THR A 51 3.62 14.57 4.59
C THR A 51 4.74 14.60 3.55
N CYS A 52 5.15 13.44 3.03
CA CYS A 52 6.22 13.31 2.05
C CYS A 52 5.73 13.65 0.65
N SER A 53 6.58 14.26 -0.19
CA SER A 53 6.21 14.48 -1.59
C SER A 53 6.43 13.21 -2.41
N ARG A 54 5.71 13.10 -3.55
CA ARG A 54 5.98 12.05 -4.56
C ARG A 54 7.46 11.98 -4.97
N LYS A 55 8.13 13.13 -5.03
CA LYS A 55 9.54 13.18 -5.41
C LYS A 55 10.40 12.54 -4.33
N ASP A 56 10.09 12.75 -3.05
CA ASP A 56 10.85 12.17 -1.95
C ASP A 56 10.66 10.66 -1.93
N ILE A 57 9.42 10.18 -2.04
CA ILE A 57 9.10 8.74 -2.07
C ILE A 57 9.75 8.03 -3.27
N ASN A 58 9.76 8.62 -4.46
CA ASN A 58 10.36 7.99 -5.64
C ASN A 58 11.90 8.00 -5.66
N ASN A 59 12.55 8.87 -4.88
CA ASN A 59 14.01 9.04 -4.91
C ASN A 59 14.72 8.63 -3.60
N ASN A 60 13.98 8.10 -2.63
CA ASN A 60 14.52 7.63 -1.36
C ASN A 60 14.04 6.21 -1.12
N GLU A 61 14.98 5.27 -1.05
CA GLU A 61 14.73 3.84 -0.90
C GLU A 61 13.95 3.51 0.38
N GLU A 62 14.30 4.11 1.51
CA GLU A 62 13.62 3.90 2.79
C GLU A 62 12.15 4.35 2.71
N LEU A 63 11.89 5.54 2.15
CA LEU A 63 10.51 6.04 1.96
C LEU A 63 9.75 5.21 0.93
N ASN A 64 10.44 4.70 -0.09
CA ASN A 64 9.85 3.83 -1.10
C ASN A 64 9.37 2.51 -0.49
N GLU A 65 10.23 1.87 0.31
CA GLU A 65 9.91 0.63 1.01
C GLU A 65 8.81 0.81 2.06
N LYS A 66 8.85 1.90 2.83
CA LYS A 66 7.74 2.29 3.72
C LYS A 66 6.43 2.41 2.92
N CYS A 67 6.48 3.00 1.73
CA CYS A 67 5.29 3.19 0.90
C CYS A 67 4.77 1.87 0.34
N LYS A 68 5.64 0.99 -0.20
CA LYS A 68 5.31 -0.36 -0.68
C LYS A 68 4.62 -1.16 0.42
N ASN A 69 5.25 -1.28 1.59
CA ASN A 69 4.71 -2.06 2.70
C ASN A 69 3.38 -1.50 3.19
N SER A 70 3.29 -0.18 3.38
CA SER A 70 2.07 0.45 3.87
C SER A 70 0.90 0.25 2.91
N ILE A 71 1.10 0.46 1.60
CA ILE A 71 0.00 0.31 0.63
C ILE A 71 -0.39 -1.15 0.45
N PHE A 72 0.59 -2.06 0.49
CA PHE A 72 0.35 -3.49 0.35
C PHE A 72 -0.54 -4.03 1.48
N TRP A 73 -0.25 -3.68 2.72
CA TRP A 73 -1.02 -4.13 3.88
C TRP A 73 -2.34 -3.36 4.07
N LEU A 74 -2.29 -2.03 4.02
CA LEU A 74 -3.48 -1.21 4.31
C LEU A 74 -4.56 -1.30 3.24
N ASN A 75 -4.19 -1.61 2.00
CA ASN A 75 -5.15 -1.80 0.91
C ASN A 75 -5.49 -3.30 0.69
N GLY A 76 -4.96 -4.20 1.52
CA GLY A 76 -5.27 -5.62 1.43
C GLY A 76 -4.70 -6.31 0.19
N MET A 77 -3.58 -5.84 -0.37
CA MET A 77 -2.97 -6.41 -1.57
C MET A 77 -2.44 -7.83 -1.37
N PHE A 78 -2.10 -8.19 -0.13
CA PHE A 78 -1.64 -9.54 0.24
C PHE A 78 -2.59 -10.67 -0.19
N VAL A 79 -3.91 -10.39 -0.26
CA VAL A 79 -4.91 -11.41 -0.63
C VAL A 79 -4.72 -11.92 -2.06
N TRP A 80 -4.12 -11.10 -2.94
CA TRP A 80 -3.86 -11.46 -4.34
C TRP A 80 -2.59 -12.29 -4.47
N SER A 81 -1.56 -11.96 -3.68
CA SER A 81 -0.34 -12.77 -3.56
C SER A 81 -0.66 -14.17 -3.01
N ASP A 82 -1.51 -14.27 -1.98
CA ASP A 82 -1.98 -15.55 -1.43
C ASP A 82 -2.81 -16.36 -2.45
N SER A 83 -3.39 -15.68 -3.44
CA SER A 83 -4.15 -16.28 -4.53
C SER A 83 -3.29 -16.61 -5.77
N TYR A 84 -1.97 -16.45 -5.69
CA TYR A 84 -1.02 -16.64 -6.79
C TYR A 84 -1.25 -15.75 -8.03
N MET A 85 -1.89 -14.58 -7.85
CA MET A 85 -2.02 -13.59 -8.93
C MET A 85 -0.74 -12.77 -9.03
N ILE A 86 -0.24 -12.57 -10.25
CA ILE A 86 1.08 -11.94 -10.48
C ILE A 86 1.03 -10.75 -11.43
N SER A 87 -0.15 -10.42 -11.98
CA SER A 87 -0.29 -9.31 -12.93
C SER A 87 -1.46 -8.38 -12.60
N SER A 88 -1.35 -7.12 -13.04
CA SER A 88 -2.41 -6.13 -12.90
C SER A 88 -3.71 -6.56 -13.59
N ASN A 89 -3.62 -7.25 -14.74
CA ASN A 89 -4.79 -7.70 -15.49
C ASN A 89 -5.61 -8.75 -14.73
N GLU A 90 -4.95 -9.70 -14.04
CA GLU A 90 -5.65 -10.71 -13.24
C GLU A 90 -6.40 -10.08 -12.07
N VAL A 91 -5.79 -9.11 -11.39
CA VAL A 91 -6.39 -8.40 -10.26
C VAL A 91 -7.49 -7.44 -10.70
N LEU A 92 -7.36 -6.84 -11.88
CA LEU A 92 -8.31 -5.86 -12.43
C LEU A 92 -9.71 -6.47 -12.64
N GLU A 93 -9.79 -7.78 -12.91
CA GLU A 93 -11.06 -8.51 -13.02
C GLU A 93 -11.89 -8.48 -11.72
N TYR A 94 -11.26 -8.21 -10.58
CA TYR A 94 -11.88 -8.23 -9.25
C TYR A 94 -11.99 -6.85 -8.59
N VAL A 95 -10.95 -6.01 -8.69
CA VAL A 95 -10.86 -4.73 -7.96
C VAL A 95 -11.41 -3.56 -8.76
N GLY A 96 -11.26 -3.58 -10.10
CA GLY A 96 -11.72 -2.51 -10.99
C GLY A 96 -11.01 -1.15 -10.86
N ASP A 97 -10.01 -1.02 -9.97
CA ASP A 97 -9.19 0.19 -9.80
C ASP A 97 -7.82 0.02 -10.48
N GLU A 98 -7.58 0.80 -11.52
CA GLU A 98 -6.33 0.76 -12.30
C GLU A 98 -5.09 1.17 -11.48
N GLN A 99 -5.23 2.09 -10.52
CA GLN A 99 -4.11 2.57 -9.71
C GLN A 99 -3.71 1.49 -8.71
N TYR A 100 -4.70 0.86 -8.08
CA TYR A 100 -4.48 -0.31 -7.23
C TYR A 100 -3.71 -1.40 -7.96
N CYS A 101 -4.22 -1.82 -9.13
CA CYS A 101 -3.65 -2.94 -9.88
C CYS A 101 -2.24 -2.62 -10.40
N SER A 102 -2.01 -1.38 -10.85
CA SER A 102 -0.69 -0.95 -11.31
C SER A 102 0.34 -0.87 -10.18
N ILE A 103 -0.05 -0.44 -8.98
CA ILE A 103 0.85 -0.42 -7.82
C ILE A 103 1.19 -1.85 -7.39
N PHE A 104 0.19 -2.74 -7.32
CA PHE A 104 0.39 -4.15 -7.00
C PHE A 104 1.43 -4.80 -7.92
N GLU A 105 1.24 -4.69 -9.23
CA GLU A 105 2.17 -5.27 -10.21
C GLU A 105 3.59 -4.71 -10.07
N LYS A 106 3.73 -3.41 -9.77
CA LYS A 106 5.06 -2.82 -9.50
C LYS A 106 5.72 -3.42 -8.27
N ILE A 107 4.97 -3.62 -7.18
CA ILE A 107 5.50 -4.20 -5.93
C ILE A 107 5.99 -5.63 -6.19
N ILE A 108 5.17 -6.47 -6.82
CA ILE A 108 5.53 -7.87 -7.08
C ILE A 108 6.74 -7.98 -8.02
N ASN A 109 6.81 -7.15 -9.07
CA ASN A 109 7.96 -7.17 -9.98
C ASN A 109 9.24 -6.67 -9.30
N ASP A 110 9.14 -5.69 -8.40
CA ASP A 110 10.29 -5.19 -7.64
C ASP A 110 10.88 -6.30 -6.75
N ASP A 111 10.02 -7.07 -6.06
CA ASP A 111 10.44 -8.17 -5.19
C ASP A 111 11.04 -9.35 -5.99
N LEU A 112 10.58 -9.58 -7.23
CA LEU A 112 11.15 -10.60 -8.14
C LEU A 112 12.51 -10.21 -8.74
N GLU A 113 12.81 -8.91 -8.86
CA GLU A 113 14.11 -8.43 -9.34
C GLU A 113 15.20 -8.49 -8.26
N GLU A 114 14.82 -8.64 -6.99
CA GLU A 114 15.73 -8.78 -5.84
C GLU A 114 16.15 -10.24 -5.54
N GLU A 115 15.56 -11.24 -6.22
CA GLU A 115 15.94 -12.68 -6.17
C GLU A 115 16.98 -13.10 -7.23
#